data_AF-A0AAV6GW80-F1
#
_entry.id   AF-A0AAV6GW80-F1
#
_cell.length_a   1.000
_cell.length_b   1.000
_cell.length_c   1.000
_cell.angle_alpha   90.00
_cell.angle_beta   90.00
_cell.angle_gamma   90.00
#
_symmetry.space_group_name_H-M   'P 1'
#
loop_
_entity.id
_entity.type
_entity.pdbx_description
1 polymer ?
#
loop_
_entity_poly.entity_id
_entity_poly.type
_entity_poly.pdbx_seq_one_letter_code
_entity_poly.pdbx_strand_id
1 'polypeptide(L)'
;MSLRVSVLLLAVVMVSVMGQRRRTSTSTSTSTSNNEWNFRDGSEKVNMRGVANLTEILDNWRFDILKEMKSLLLNDHQSLLPDYARIQPLSEALDDLYKEFNALKAHLGDLTEKFGPIETFIDELKAERALGGAARANAPQADPAVANPAPGPTRRRILKKKIAPSS
;
A
#
# COMPACT_ATOMS: atom_id res chain seq x y z
N MET A 1 25.99 7.74 -26.46
CA MET A 1 26.17 8.58 -25.25
C MET A 1 27.25 8.06 -24.31
N SER A 2 27.62 6.78 -24.36
CA SER A 2 28.65 6.13 -23.53
C SER A 2 30.08 6.68 -23.69
N LEU A 3 30.53 6.94 -24.92
CA LEU A 3 31.90 7.43 -25.19
C LEU A 3 32.17 8.83 -24.61
N ARG A 4 31.19 9.73 -24.68
CA ARG A 4 31.31 11.10 -24.15
C ARG A 4 31.39 11.11 -22.63
N VAL A 5 30.60 10.26 -21.98
CA VAL A 5 30.63 10.09 -20.52
C VAL A 5 31.94 9.46 -20.06
N SER A 6 32.46 8.48 -20.81
CA SER A 6 33.75 7.84 -20.49
C SER A 6 34.93 8.81 -20.60
N VAL A 7 34.96 9.66 -21.64
CA VAL A 7 36.00 10.70 -21.79
C VAL A 7 35.95 11.73 -20.67
N LEU A 8 34.74 12.14 -20.25
CA LEU A 8 34.56 13.07 -19.14
C LEU A 8 35.04 12.45 -17.81
N LEU A 9 34.73 11.18 -17.56
CA LEU A 9 35.20 10.47 -16.37
C LEU A 9 36.72 10.37 -16.32
N LEU A 10 37.36 10.07 -17.46
CA LEU A 10 38.81 9.95 -17.57
C LEU A 10 39.51 11.30 -17.34
N ALA A 11 38.92 12.40 -17.83
CA ALA A 11 39.40 13.76 -17.57
C ALA A 11 39.33 14.13 -16.08
N VAL A 12 38.24 13.78 -15.40
CA VAL A 12 38.05 14.04 -13.95
C VAL A 12 39.07 13.27 -13.10
N VAL A 13 39.38 12.03 -13.47
CA VAL A 13 40.39 11.22 -12.78
C VAL A 13 41.79 11.81 -12.97
N MET A 14 42.16 12.23 -14.19
CA MET A 14 43.47 12.85 -14.45
C MET A 14 43.65 14.18 -13.70
N VAL A 15 42.61 15.00 -13.59
CA VAL A 15 42.65 16.25 -12.81
C VAL A 15 42.82 15.97 -11.32
N SER A 16 42.17 14.92 -10.80
CA SER A 16 42.31 14.51 -9.40
C SER A 16 43.73 14.02 -9.08
N VAL A 17 44.32 13.22 -9.96
CA VAL A 17 45.68 12.68 -9.80
C VAL A 17 46.75 13.78 -9.95
N MET A 18 46.57 14.72 -10.89
CA MET A 18 47.47 15.88 -11.02
C MET A 18 47.30 16.89 -9.88
N GLY A 19 46.11 16.99 -9.29
CA GLY A 19 45.84 17.83 -8.11
C GLY A 19 46.48 17.30 -6.82
N GLN A 20 46.53 15.98 -6.61
CA GLN A 20 47.18 15.37 -5.45
C GLN A 20 48.72 15.43 -5.52
N ARG A 21 49.31 15.26 -6.71
CA ARG A 21 50.77 15.19 -6.87
C ARG A 21 51.50 16.51 -6.60
N ARG A 22 50.79 17.64 -6.56
CA ARG A 22 51.37 18.96 -6.24
C ARG A 22 51.51 19.27 -4.74
N ARG A 23 51.04 18.40 -3.83
CA ARG A 23 51.11 18.63 -2.37
C ARG A 23 52.21 17.87 -1.64
N THR A 24 52.98 17.03 -2.33
CA THR A 24 54.05 16.23 -1.68
C THR A 24 55.43 16.81 -1.98
N SER A 25 55.71 18.00 -1.48
CA SER A 25 57.10 18.49 -1.32
C SER A 25 57.13 19.61 -0.29
N THR A 26 57.88 19.37 0.78
CA THR A 26 58.49 20.38 1.68
C THR A 26 57.60 20.95 2.78
N SER A 27 57.69 20.37 3.99
CA SER A 27 58.36 21.01 5.13
C SER A 27 58.17 20.19 6.41
N THR A 28 59.25 19.61 6.89
CA THR A 28 59.40 19.00 8.22
C THR A 28 59.58 20.09 9.26
N SER A 29 58.64 20.23 10.20
CA SER A 29 58.90 20.73 11.57
C SER A 29 57.65 20.53 12.45
N THR A 30 57.66 19.40 13.16
CA THR A 30 57.29 19.18 14.55
C THR A 30 56.20 20.05 15.24
N SER A 31 55.16 19.33 15.68
CA SER A 31 54.41 19.44 16.96
C SER A 31 53.45 20.62 17.23
N THR A 32 52.15 20.27 17.19
CA THR A 32 51.07 20.64 18.13
C THR A 32 50.41 22.03 18.01
N SER A 33 49.64 22.26 16.94
CA SER A 33 48.49 23.23 16.93
C SER A 33 47.55 23.07 15.71
N ASN A 34 47.34 21.85 15.19
CA ASN A 34 46.57 21.62 13.96
C ASN A 34 45.05 21.52 14.15
N ASN A 35 44.41 22.52 14.75
CA ASN A 35 42.98 22.75 14.51
C ASN A 35 42.52 24.20 14.79
N GLU A 36 43.45 25.16 14.79
CA GLU A 36 43.07 26.57 14.92
C GLU A 36 42.70 27.11 13.54
N TRP A 37 41.40 27.39 13.34
CA TRP A 37 40.91 27.96 12.09
C TRP A 37 41.52 29.35 11.92
N ASN A 38 42.45 29.48 10.99
CA ASN A 38 43.18 30.71 10.82
C ASN A 38 42.34 31.71 10.00
N PHE A 39 41.52 32.53 10.68
CA PHE A 39 40.59 33.44 10.00
C PHE A 39 41.24 34.51 9.14
N ARG A 40 42.55 34.67 9.28
CA ARG A 40 43.34 35.62 8.51
C ARG A 40 43.98 34.97 7.28
N ASP A 41 44.11 33.65 7.25
CA ASP A 41 44.69 32.94 6.11
C ASP A 41 43.77 33.08 4.89
N GLY A 42 44.25 33.79 3.87
CA GLY A 42 43.47 34.15 2.67
C GLY A 42 42.71 35.48 2.74
N SER A 43 42.69 36.17 3.88
CA SER A 43 42.07 37.50 4.01
C SER A 43 42.78 38.59 3.18
N GLU A 44 44.08 38.45 2.94
CA GLU A 44 44.84 39.33 2.04
C GLU A 44 44.65 39.01 0.55
N LYS A 45 44.03 37.85 0.23
CA LYS A 45 43.74 37.42 -1.14
C LYS A 45 42.37 37.91 -1.62
N VAL A 46 41.54 38.46 -0.73
CA VAL A 46 40.24 39.03 -1.07
C VAL A 46 40.37 40.53 -1.36
N ASN A 47 39.85 40.95 -2.50
CA ASN A 47 39.81 42.35 -2.88
C ASN A 47 38.75 43.09 -2.05
N MET A 48 39.16 43.74 -0.96
CA MET A 48 38.30 44.50 -0.03
C MET A 48 37.45 45.57 -0.74
N ARG A 49 37.87 46.05 -1.91
CA ARG A 49 37.13 47.03 -2.72
C ARG A 49 35.90 46.42 -3.41
N GLY A 50 35.91 45.12 -3.68
CA GLY A 50 34.76 44.35 -4.18
C GLY A 50 33.83 43.83 -3.08
N VAL A 51 34.28 43.85 -1.81
CA VAL A 51 33.50 43.39 -0.66
C VAL A 51 32.29 44.30 -0.42
N ALA A 52 32.40 45.61 -0.66
CA ALA A 52 31.25 46.52 -0.54
C ALA A 52 30.09 46.12 -1.47
N ASN A 53 30.40 45.77 -2.73
CA ASN A 53 29.40 45.29 -3.70
C ASN A 53 28.87 43.89 -3.30
N LEU A 54 29.75 42.99 -2.85
CA LEU A 54 29.32 41.67 -2.39
C LEU A 54 28.41 41.74 -1.14
N THR A 55 28.72 42.61 -0.18
CA THR A 55 27.90 42.84 1.02
C THR A 55 26.53 43.41 0.63
N GLU A 56 26.47 44.32 -0.34
CA GLU A 56 25.21 44.87 -0.85
C GLU A 56 24.38 43.80 -1.57
N ILE A 57 24.98 42.98 -2.43
CA ILE A 57 24.31 41.85 -3.09
C ILE A 57 23.77 40.85 -2.06
N LEU A 58 24.57 40.53 -1.03
CA LEU A 58 24.16 39.63 0.05
C LEU A 58 23.01 40.20 0.86
N ASP A 59 23.01 41.51 1.14
CA ASP A 59 21.92 42.15 1.90
C ASP A 59 20.64 42.26 1.07
N ASN A 60 20.74 42.53 -0.23
CA ASN A 60 19.61 42.46 -1.16
C ASN A 60 19.02 41.05 -1.22
N TRP A 61 19.86 40.01 -1.39
CA TRP A 61 19.38 38.63 -1.38
C TRP A 61 18.73 38.23 -0.07
N ARG A 62 19.32 38.65 1.06
CA ARG A 62 18.72 38.44 2.38
C ARG A 62 17.32 39.07 2.44
N PHE A 63 17.18 40.31 1.95
CA PHE A 63 15.90 41.01 1.97
C PHE A 63 14.87 40.33 1.08
N ASP A 64 15.26 39.94 -0.14
CA ASP A 64 14.39 39.27 -1.10
C ASP A 64 13.89 37.92 -0.56
N ILE A 65 14.79 37.09 -0.01
CA ILE A 65 14.44 35.80 0.59
C ILE A 65 13.49 36.00 1.78
N LEU A 66 13.79 36.92 2.69
CA LEU A 66 12.93 37.16 3.86
C LEU A 66 11.56 37.71 3.47
N LYS A 67 11.51 38.56 2.45
CA LYS A 67 10.26 39.10 1.91
C LYS A 67 9.42 38.00 1.27
N GLU A 68 10.04 37.14 0.47
CA GLU A 68 9.37 36.02 -0.18
C GLU A 68 8.89 34.99 0.85
N MET A 69 9.73 34.63 1.82
CA MET A 69 9.36 33.72 2.92
C MET A 69 8.21 34.27 3.76
N LYS A 70 8.23 35.58 4.08
CA LYS A 70 7.13 36.26 4.77
C LYS A 70 5.86 36.23 3.92
N SER A 71 5.96 36.45 2.62
CA SER A 71 4.83 36.41 1.71
C SER A 71 4.21 35.01 1.64
N LEU A 72 5.03 33.96 1.54
CA LEU A 72 4.59 32.56 1.60
C LEU A 72 3.89 32.25 2.93
N LEU A 73 4.49 32.62 4.06
CA LEU A 73 3.90 32.40 5.38
C LEU A 73 2.58 33.14 5.59
N LEU A 74 2.42 34.35 5.05
CA LEU A 74 1.23 35.17 5.28
C LEU A 74 0.11 34.87 4.28
N ASN A 75 0.46 34.68 3.01
CA ASN A 75 -0.50 34.62 1.91
C ASN A 75 -0.73 33.19 1.40
N ASP A 76 0.26 32.29 1.55
CA ASP A 76 0.22 30.93 1.01
C ASP A 76 0.71 29.90 2.05
N HIS A 77 0.16 30.00 3.26
CA HIS A 77 0.51 29.12 4.38
C HIS A 77 0.16 27.63 4.13
N GLN A 78 -0.70 27.35 3.15
CA GLN A 78 -1.12 26.00 2.76
C GLN A 78 -0.08 25.26 1.90
N SER A 79 0.89 25.96 1.30
CA SER A 79 1.99 25.30 0.57
C SER A 79 3.11 24.81 1.49
N LEU A 80 3.20 25.36 2.71
CA LEU A 80 4.19 25.00 3.72
C LEU A 80 3.69 23.90 4.67
N LEU A 81 2.41 23.93 4.99
CA LEU A 81 1.78 22.90 5.80
C LEU A 81 1.28 21.77 4.89
N PRO A 82 1.36 20.50 5.31
CA PRO A 82 0.54 19.45 4.73
C PRO A 82 -0.90 19.94 4.64
N ASP A 83 -1.61 19.64 3.55
CA ASP A 83 -2.96 20.15 3.31
C ASP A 83 -3.94 19.50 4.31
N TYR A 84 -4.01 20.06 5.53
CA TYR A 84 -4.81 19.54 6.63
C TYR A 84 -6.31 19.64 6.34
N ALA A 85 -6.71 20.45 5.34
CA ALA A 85 -8.07 20.48 4.82
C ALA A 85 -8.50 19.10 4.25
N ARG A 86 -7.56 18.26 3.80
CA ARG A 86 -7.85 16.89 3.34
C ARG A 86 -8.05 15.88 4.48
N ILE A 87 -7.68 16.21 5.71
CA ILE A 87 -7.79 15.27 6.84
C ILE A 87 -9.23 15.19 7.35
N GLN A 88 -9.98 16.29 7.31
CA GLN A 88 -11.38 16.30 7.74
C GLN A 88 -12.27 15.31 6.96
N PRO A 89 -12.34 15.34 5.61
CA PRO A 89 -13.16 14.37 4.86
C PRO A 89 -12.67 12.93 5.05
N LEU A 90 -11.38 12.73 5.30
CA LEU A 90 -10.84 11.41 5.61
C LEU A 90 -11.29 10.90 6.99
N SER A 91 -11.42 11.80 7.97
CA SER A 91 -11.95 11.47 9.29
C SER A 91 -13.44 11.13 9.25
N GLU A 92 -14.21 11.83 8.42
CA GLU A 92 -15.64 11.58 8.21
C GLU A 92 -15.85 10.23 7.50
N ALA A 93 -15.08 9.93 6.45
CA ALA A 93 -15.11 8.62 5.79
C ALA A 93 -14.75 7.46 6.73
N LEU A 94 -13.85 7.69 7.69
CA LEU A 94 -13.50 6.71 8.73
C LEU A 94 -14.65 6.49 9.72
N ASP A 95 -15.33 7.56 10.14
CA ASP A 95 -16.49 7.49 11.04
C ASP A 95 -17.65 6.72 10.37
N ASP A 96 -17.90 6.98 9.09
CA ASP A 96 -18.91 6.27 8.31
C ASP A 96 -18.57 4.80 8.11
N LEU A 97 -17.30 4.48 7.81
CA LEU A 97 -16.86 3.09 7.72
C LEU A 97 -17.03 2.34 9.05
N TYR A 98 -16.80 3.02 10.19
CA TYR A 98 -17.03 2.44 11.51
C TYR A 98 -18.52 2.15 11.77
N LYS A 99 -19.42 3.02 11.32
CA LYS A 99 -20.88 2.77 11.39
C LYS A 99 -21.27 1.58 10.52
N GLU A 100 -20.79 1.54 9.27
CA GLU A 100 -21.06 0.43 8.35
C GLU A 100 -20.53 -0.90 8.88
N PHE A 101 -19.32 -0.90 9.47
CA PHE A 101 -18.76 -2.09 10.09
C PHE A 101 -19.62 -2.59 11.26
N ASN A 102 -20.10 -1.68 12.12
CA ASN A 102 -20.99 -2.07 13.21
C ASN A 102 -22.36 -2.55 12.70
N ALA A 103 -22.89 -1.94 11.64
CA ALA A 103 -24.10 -2.41 10.99
C ALA A 103 -23.91 -3.82 10.41
N LEU A 104 -22.77 -4.08 9.76
CA LEU A 104 -22.41 -5.40 9.25
C LEU A 104 -22.28 -6.43 10.38
N LYS A 105 -21.66 -6.04 11.50
CA LYS A 105 -21.54 -6.88 12.69
C LYS A 105 -22.90 -7.24 13.27
N ALA A 106 -23.84 -6.28 13.34
CA ALA A 106 -25.21 -6.54 13.76
C ALA A 106 -25.89 -7.52 12.79
N HIS A 107 -25.76 -7.29 11.48
CA HIS A 107 -26.31 -8.18 10.45
C HIS A 107 -25.76 -9.61 10.53
N LEU A 108 -24.49 -9.77 10.89
CA LEU A 108 -23.87 -11.07 11.12
C LEU A 108 -24.43 -11.74 12.37
N GLY A 109 -24.62 -10.97 13.45
CA GLY A 109 -25.29 -11.43 14.67
C GLY A 109 -26.71 -11.94 14.38
N ASP A 110 -27.50 -11.16 13.64
CA ASP A 110 -28.85 -11.54 13.21
C ASP A 110 -28.84 -12.80 12.34
N LEU A 111 -27.87 -12.94 11.44
CA LEU A 111 -27.72 -14.16 10.63
C LEU A 111 -27.38 -15.37 11.50
N THR A 112 -26.43 -15.25 12.42
CA THR A 112 -26.06 -16.31 13.36
C THR A 112 -27.25 -16.73 14.21
N GLU A 113 -28.06 -15.79 14.69
CA GLU A 113 -29.28 -16.10 15.44
C GLU A 113 -30.29 -16.86 14.58
N LYS A 114 -30.43 -16.51 13.29
CA LYS A 114 -31.30 -17.25 12.34
C LYS A 114 -30.77 -18.65 12.02
N PHE A 115 -29.47 -18.87 12.05
CA PHE A 115 -28.88 -20.20 11.81
C PHE A 115 -29.11 -21.17 12.97
N GLY A 116 -29.21 -20.69 14.22
CA GLY A 116 -29.47 -21.55 15.38
C GLY A 116 -30.72 -22.43 15.24
N PRO A 117 -31.91 -21.86 14.96
CA PRO A 117 -33.13 -22.62 14.71
C PRO A 117 -33.08 -23.51 13.46
N ILE A 118 -32.28 -23.15 12.45
CA ILE A 118 -32.11 -23.95 11.24
C ILE A 118 -31.24 -25.18 11.53
N GLU A 119 -30.20 -25.03 12.34
CA GLU A 119 -29.37 -26.14 12.81
C GLU A 119 -30.19 -27.14 13.63
N THR A 120 -31.03 -26.66 14.56
CA THR A 120 -31.91 -27.53 15.34
C THR A 120 -32.95 -28.25 14.47
N PHE A 121 -33.52 -27.57 13.47
CA PHE A 121 -34.43 -28.20 12.51
C PHE A 121 -33.75 -29.28 11.66
N ILE A 122 -32.50 -29.05 11.23
CA ILE A 122 -31.70 -30.04 10.50
C ILE A 122 -31.40 -31.25 11.39
N ASP A 123 -31.08 -31.01 12.67
CA ASP A 123 -30.85 -32.08 13.64
C ASP A 123 -32.12 -32.91 13.90
N GLU A 124 -33.28 -32.27 14.00
CA GLU A 124 -34.58 -32.94 14.16
C GLU A 124 -34.94 -33.77 12.93
N LEU A 125 -34.79 -33.24 11.71
CA LEU A 125 -34.99 -33.99 10.47
C LEU A 125 -34.03 -35.18 10.33
N LYS A 126 -32.77 -35.01 10.78
CA LYS A 126 -31.77 -36.07 10.77
C LYS A 126 -32.12 -37.15 11.78
N ALA A 127 -32.60 -36.78 12.96
CA ALA A 127 -33.08 -37.70 13.99
C ALA A 127 -34.34 -38.44 13.51
N GLU A 128 -35.30 -37.75 12.89
CA GLU A 128 -36.50 -38.35 12.29
C GLU A 128 -36.13 -39.32 11.17
N ARG A 129 -35.15 -38.98 10.33
CA ARG A 129 -34.64 -39.89 9.29
C ARG A 129 -33.93 -41.11 9.87
N ALA A 130 -33.23 -40.97 10.99
CA ALA A 130 -32.62 -42.09 11.70
C ALA A 130 -33.68 -43.01 12.33
N LEU A 131 -34.72 -42.43 12.94
CA LEU A 131 -35.88 -43.16 13.49
C LEU A 131 -36.73 -43.83 12.40
N GLY A 132 -36.99 -43.15 11.29
CA GLY A 132 -37.71 -43.69 10.12
C GLY A 132 -36.90 -44.77 9.37
N GLY A 133 -35.57 -44.69 9.41
CA GLY A 133 -34.67 -45.75 8.97
C GLY A 133 -34.71 -46.98 9.87
N ALA A 134 -34.78 -46.78 11.20
CA ALA A 134 -34.91 -47.86 12.17
C ALA A 134 -36.31 -48.52 12.12
N ALA A 135 -37.37 -47.76 11.89
CA ALA A 135 -38.73 -48.30 11.71
C ALA A 135 -38.88 -49.14 10.43
N ARG A 136 -38.13 -48.81 9.36
CA ARG A 136 -38.07 -49.62 8.13
C ARG A 136 -37.21 -50.89 8.25
N ALA A 137 -36.28 -50.95 9.22
CA ALA A 137 -35.47 -52.14 9.47
C ALA A 137 -36.18 -53.20 10.33
N ASN A 138 -37.30 -52.86 10.98
CA ASN A 138 -38.04 -53.74 11.90
C ASN A 138 -39.42 -54.21 11.36
N ALA A 139 -39.69 -54.07 10.06
CA ALA A 139 -40.89 -54.67 9.48
C ALA A 139 -40.75 -56.22 9.40
N PRO A 140 -41.67 -57.03 9.94
CA PRO A 140 -41.60 -58.48 9.83
C PRO A 140 -41.72 -58.89 8.36
N GLN A 141 -40.66 -59.50 7.84
CA GLN A 141 -40.59 -60.01 6.48
C GLN A 141 -41.48 -61.25 6.37
N ALA A 142 -42.68 -61.10 5.78
CA ALA A 142 -43.55 -62.21 5.44
C ALA A 142 -43.10 -62.81 4.09
N ASP A 143 -42.74 -64.09 4.11
CA ASP A 143 -42.42 -64.89 2.93
C ASP A 143 -43.59 -64.97 1.94
N PRO A 144 -43.29 -65.03 0.63
CA PRO A 144 -44.09 -65.88 -0.23
C PRO A 144 -43.19 -66.79 -1.08
N ALA A 145 -43.43 -68.09 -0.91
CA ALA A 145 -42.84 -69.14 -1.71
C ALA A 145 -43.59 -69.30 -3.06
N VAL A 146 -42.81 -69.34 -4.14
CA VAL A 146 -43.00 -70.03 -5.45
C VAL A 146 -44.03 -69.49 -6.46
N ALA A 147 -43.54 -68.97 -7.61
CA ALA A 147 -43.66 -69.61 -8.94
C ALA A 147 -43.21 -68.69 -10.13
N ASN A 148 -41.92 -68.78 -10.51
CA ASN A 148 -41.33 -68.97 -11.86
C ASN A 148 -41.78 -68.15 -13.14
N PRO A 149 -41.03 -68.16 -14.28
CA PRO A 149 -40.35 -66.95 -14.79
C PRO A 149 -40.59 -66.56 -16.28
N ALA A 150 -40.47 -65.25 -16.58
CA ALA A 150 -40.01 -64.62 -17.86
C ALA A 150 -40.73 -64.99 -19.20
N PRO A 151 -40.50 -64.31 -20.36
CA PRO A 151 -39.55 -63.22 -20.67
C PRO A 151 -40.14 -61.98 -21.40
N GLY A 152 -39.37 -60.89 -21.45
CA GLY A 152 -39.58 -59.80 -22.43
C GLY A 152 -39.26 -60.26 -23.87
N PRO A 153 -39.31 -59.41 -24.93
CA PRO A 153 -38.80 -58.03 -24.92
C PRO A 153 -39.53 -57.00 -25.84
N THR A 154 -38.97 -55.78 -25.89
CA THR A 154 -38.85 -54.89 -27.08
C THR A 154 -39.75 -53.64 -27.17
N ARG A 155 -39.18 -52.53 -26.67
CA ARG A 155 -38.89 -51.26 -27.39
C ARG A 155 -39.96 -50.70 -28.35
N ARG A 156 -40.57 -49.55 -27.98
CA ARG A 156 -40.95 -48.52 -28.96
C ARG A 156 -40.78 -47.10 -28.41
N ARG A 157 -39.87 -46.38 -29.07
CA ARG A 157 -39.61 -44.94 -29.06
C ARG A 157 -40.89 -44.23 -29.56
N ILE A 158 -41.29 -43.04 -29.09
CA ILE A 158 -41.12 -41.67 -29.64
C ILE A 158 -42.11 -40.83 -28.79
N LEU A 159 -41.80 -39.64 -28.25
CA LEU A 159 -42.09 -38.35 -28.86
C LEU A 159 -41.53 -37.22 -27.97
N LYS A 160 -40.61 -36.45 -28.55
CA LYS A 160 -40.24 -35.11 -28.09
C LYS A 160 -41.46 -34.19 -28.24
N LYS A 161 -41.79 -33.43 -27.20
CA LYS A 161 -42.52 -32.16 -27.36
C LYS A 161 -41.75 -31.04 -26.66
N LYS A 162 -41.11 -30.23 -27.48
CA LYS A 162 -40.60 -28.89 -27.20
C LYS A 162 -41.74 -27.91 -27.51
N ILE A 163 -42.11 -27.02 -26.59
CA ILE A 163 -42.60 -25.65 -26.86
C ILE A 163 -42.12 -24.75 -25.70
N ALA A 164 -41.71 -23.55 -26.09
CA ALA A 164 -40.97 -22.48 -25.39
C ALA A 164 -41.85 -21.60 -24.46
N PRO A 165 -41.25 -20.70 -23.65
CA PRO A 165 -41.97 -19.76 -22.78
C PRO A 165 -42.60 -18.59 -23.55
N SER A 166 -43.73 -18.08 -23.05
CA SER A 166 -44.39 -16.87 -23.53
C SER A 166 -44.34 -15.76 -22.48
N SER A 167 -43.83 -14.62 -22.94
CA SER A 167 -44.06 -13.23 -22.50
C SER A 167 -43.46 -12.77 -21.17
#